data_AF-A0A9X0MCM9-F1
#
_entry.id   AF-A0A9X0MCM9-F1
#
_cell.length_a   1.000
_cell.length_b   1.000
_cell.length_c   1.000
_cell.angle_alpha   90.00
_cell.angle_beta   90.00
_cell.angle_gamma   90.00
#
_symmetry.space_group_name_H-M   'P 1'
#
loop_
_entity.id
_entity.type
_entity.pdbx_description
1 polymer ?
#
loop_
_entity_poly.entity_id
_entity_poly.type
_entity_poly.pdbx_seq_one_letter_code
_entity_poly.pdbx_strand_id
1 'polypeptide(L)'
;MCSNIIHANPFKSSFRWKTFDIENCEGKMMVYCSDCNEISEAVEVQSGRHRYSCPHCKKRIIKLHKSDTYITKVYSKVFDYEEKVVFSCAFYHHILKFSFNKLKMRKMSVLYRYNVTHNKITKQTYLVRKASNPQNNKIANITYGCIPRKWGLIWSHLEYIEQDPAWKEFREGLVPSWFNLEKVSGIRQFPFYLRYPQLGVLPLELTLNIKFRQELKKARGKREELSLIPTRQIEVLEWLTDKRITKKERKILLENPNLIYMYRMAAILFENVDIRHYFLADLLKRKYLSDSGDADYFSETIIDNLFKKRYVSAFLSVKKHFVNEKKYAKELLQLIKVDSNDPYGMIDIFSYIRDIEKMEKELCKEIPGYQLPPFQTLKSFHDTLAKDYKKIQNKCINIEYTKTEKEKLQFDTPTHHFKLAKSNHELVDVGSKLGICVGSYSSYAIKKELFIVLMEDKETNTVTHCLEVDNGKKLKLVQAKGKYNGLPSKEISEMIMKYSQEKGIIIDTYDITSTVAAS
;
A
#
# COMPACT_ATOMS: atom_id res chain seq x y z
N MET A 1 -14.69 -14.94 -2.92
CA MET A 1 -15.79 -15.91 -2.78
C MET A 1 -15.71 -16.90 -3.92
N CYS A 2 -15.12 -18.08 -3.65
CA CYS A 2 -15.00 -19.14 -4.65
C CYS A 2 -16.37 -19.83 -4.80
N SER A 3 -17.00 -19.65 -5.96
CA SER A 3 -18.09 -20.51 -6.39
C SER A 3 -17.51 -21.89 -6.66
N ASN A 4 -17.86 -22.88 -5.84
CA ASN A 4 -17.59 -24.29 -6.13
C ASN A 4 -18.38 -24.70 -7.38
N ILE A 5 -17.81 -24.44 -8.55
CA ILE A 5 -18.36 -24.89 -9.82
C ILE A 5 -18.30 -26.40 -9.81
N ILE A 6 -19.42 -27.03 -10.13
CA ILE A 6 -19.46 -28.48 -10.19
C ILE A 6 -18.78 -28.91 -11.49
N HIS A 7 -17.64 -29.57 -11.35
CA HIS A 7 -16.85 -30.17 -12.44
C HIS A 7 -17.47 -31.51 -12.92
N ALA A 8 -18.79 -31.60 -12.95
CA ALA A 8 -19.54 -32.77 -13.40
C ALA A 8 -21.02 -32.43 -13.57
N ASN A 9 -21.73 -33.17 -14.42
CA ASN A 9 -23.19 -33.04 -14.52
C ASN A 9 -23.84 -33.37 -13.16
N PRO A 10 -24.50 -32.41 -12.47
CA PRO A 10 -25.04 -32.64 -11.13
C PRO A 10 -26.17 -33.67 -11.17
N PHE A 11 -26.82 -33.86 -12.32
CA PHE A 11 -27.90 -34.83 -12.52
C PHE A 11 -27.45 -36.30 -12.52
N LYS A 12 -26.14 -36.59 -12.37
CA LYS A 12 -25.65 -37.97 -12.13
C LYS A 12 -25.86 -38.44 -10.69
N SER A 13 -26.22 -37.55 -9.77
CA SER A 13 -26.41 -37.86 -8.35
C SER A 13 -27.57 -37.07 -7.78
N SER A 14 -28.27 -37.60 -6.76
CA SER A 14 -29.31 -36.83 -6.09
C SER A 14 -28.72 -35.60 -5.36
N PHE A 15 -29.38 -34.44 -5.47
CA PHE A 15 -28.96 -33.21 -4.78
C PHE A 15 -30.15 -32.32 -4.42
N ARG A 16 -29.99 -31.44 -3.44
CA ARG A 16 -30.98 -30.44 -3.04
C ARG A 16 -30.43 -29.03 -3.22
N TRP A 17 -31.27 -28.03 -3.45
CA TRP A 17 -30.84 -26.63 -3.49
C TRP A 17 -31.95 -25.72 -2.98
N LYS A 18 -31.54 -24.53 -2.52
CA LYS A 18 -32.49 -23.47 -2.15
C LYS A 18 -32.69 -22.56 -3.36
N THR A 19 -33.93 -22.24 -3.67
CA THR A 19 -34.30 -21.29 -4.74
C THR A 19 -35.42 -20.38 -4.23
N PHE A 20 -35.60 -19.23 -4.85
CA PHE A 20 -36.61 -18.24 -4.45
C PHE A 20 -37.65 -18.12 -5.55
N ASP A 21 -38.90 -18.22 -5.16
CA ASP A 21 -40.02 -17.92 -6.05
C ASP A 21 -40.04 -16.40 -6.31
N ILE A 22 -40.07 -16.02 -7.59
CA ILE A 22 -40.09 -14.61 -8.00
C ILE A 22 -41.47 -13.99 -7.70
N GLU A 23 -42.53 -14.79 -7.73
CA GLU A 23 -43.90 -14.31 -7.54
C GLU A 23 -44.23 -14.13 -6.06
N ASN A 24 -43.74 -15.03 -5.20
CA ASN A 24 -44.09 -15.05 -3.77
C ASN A 24 -42.96 -14.59 -2.84
N CYS A 25 -41.76 -14.34 -3.37
CA CYS A 25 -40.54 -14.04 -2.59
C CYS A 25 -40.17 -15.10 -1.52
N GLU A 26 -40.79 -16.28 -1.55
CA GLU A 26 -40.54 -17.36 -0.61
C GLU A 26 -39.39 -18.27 -1.08
N GLY A 27 -38.51 -18.63 -0.15
CA GLY A 27 -37.39 -19.52 -0.40
C GLY A 27 -37.80 -20.99 -0.26
N LYS A 28 -37.91 -21.72 -1.37
CA LYS A 28 -38.22 -23.16 -1.38
C LYS A 28 -36.97 -24.03 -1.44
N MET A 29 -37.01 -25.17 -0.77
CA MET A 29 -35.99 -26.23 -0.91
C MET A 29 -36.45 -27.21 -1.97
N MET A 30 -35.67 -27.34 -3.03
CA MET A 30 -35.93 -28.27 -4.12
C MET A 30 -34.98 -29.46 -4.04
N VAL A 31 -35.42 -30.61 -4.52
CA VAL A 31 -34.62 -31.81 -4.66
C VAL A 31 -34.64 -32.30 -6.10
N TYR A 32 -33.48 -32.71 -6.60
CA TYR A 32 -33.35 -33.62 -7.73
C TYR A 32 -33.04 -35.01 -7.21
N CYS A 33 -33.90 -35.98 -7.53
CA CYS A 33 -33.66 -37.39 -7.22
C CYS A 33 -33.12 -38.09 -8.47
N SER A 34 -31.90 -38.63 -8.39
CA SER A 34 -31.31 -39.42 -9.49
C SER A 34 -32.07 -40.71 -9.80
N ASP A 35 -32.79 -41.24 -8.81
CA ASP A 35 -33.47 -42.53 -8.92
C ASP A 35 -34.85 -42.37 -9.55
N CYS A 36 -35.52 -41.24 -9.27
CA CYS A 36 -36.76 -40.85 -9.92
C CYS A 36 -36.51 -40.04 -11.21
N ASN A 37 -35.27 -39.56 -11.42
CA ASN A 37 -34.90 -38.61 -12.48
C ASN A 37 -35.79 -37.36 -12.53
N GLU A 38 -36.26 -36.90 -11.36
CA GLU A 38 -37.26 -35.84 -11.23
C GLU A 38 -36.85 -34.77 -10.24
N ILE A 39 -37.46 -33.59 -10.42
CA ILE A 39 -37.27 -32.42 -9.58
C ILE A 39 -38.58 -32.07 -8.91
N SER A 40 -38.54 -31.92 -7.60
CA SER A 40 -39.73 -31.68 -6.79
C SER A 40 -39.38 -30.84 -5.57
N GLU A 41 -40.39 -30.27 -4.93
CA GLU A 41 -40.24 -29.66 -3.62
C GLU A 41 -39.77 -30.72 -2.61
N ALA A 42 -38.80 -30.37 -1.77
CA ALA A 42 -38.23 -31.30 -0.82
C ALA A 42 -39.21 -31.55 0.33
N VAL A 43 -39.39 -32.81 0.73
CA VAL A 43 -40.11 -33.12 1.95
C VAL A 43 -39.15 -32.99 3.13
N GLU A 44 -39.52 -32.14 4.08
CA GLU A 44 -38.79 -32.01 5.34
C GLU A 44 -39.18 -33.14 6.31
N VAL A 45 -38.18 -33.87 6.79
CA VAL A 45 -38.34 -35.02 7.69
C VAL A 45 -37.84 -34.59 9.07
N GLN A 46 -38.71 -34.70 10.08
CA GLN A 46 -38.44 -34.20 11.44
C GLN A 46 -37.35 -34.99 12.19
N SER A 47 -37.04 -36.21 11.78
CA SER A 47 -36.04 -37.07 12.44
C SER A 47 -34.76 -37.23 11.61
N GLY A 48 -33.59 -37.07 12.26
CA GLY A 48 -32.25 -37.38 11.72
C GLY A 48 -31.39 -36.17 11.29
N ARG A 49 -30.08 -36.41 11.09
CA ARG A 49 -29.07 -35.40 10.73
C ARG A 49 -29.30 -34.74 9.35
N HIS A 50 -30.09 -35.35 8.48
CA HIS A 50 -30.37 -34.89 7.11
C HIS A 50 -31.87 -34.76 6.88
N ARG A 51 -32.35 -33.51 6.85
CA ARG A 51 -33.77 -33.17 6.94
C ARG A 51 -34.55 -33.25 5.63
N TYR A 52 -33.93 -33.44 4.47
CA TYR A 52 -34.62 -33.34 3.18
C TYR A 52 -34.65 -34.66 2.42
N SER A 53 -35.80 -34.99 1.83
CA SER A 53 -36.01 -36.22 1.07
C SER A 53 -36.81 -36.00 -0.22
N CYS A 54 -36.69 -36.95 -1.15
CA CYS A 54 -37.52 -37.02 -2.34
C CYS A 54 -38.99 -37.33 -1.95
N PRO A 55 -40.00 -36.57 -2.39
CA PRO A 55 -41.40 -36.84 -2.09
C PRO A 55 -41.88 -38.17 -2.67
N HIS A 56 -41.31 -38.62 -3.78
CA HIS A 56 -41.73 -39.83 -4.50
C HIS A 56 -41.15 -41.10 -3.88
N CYS A 57 -39.81 -41.25 -3.88
CA CYS A 57 -39.15 -42.47 -3.39
C CYS A 57 -38.67 -42.40 -1.94
N LYS A 58 -38.91 -41.29 -1.23
CA LYS A 58 -38.48 -41.04 0.17
C LYS A 58 -36.97 -41.11 0.40
N LYS A 59 -36.14 -41.23 -0.65
CA LYS A 59 -34.68 -41.17 -0.56
C LYS A 59 -34.24 -39.87 0.09
N ARG A 60 -33.43 -39.96 1.15
CA ARG A 60 -32.82 -38.79 1.81
C ARG A 60 -31.74 -38.19 0.92
N ILE A 61 -31.78 -36.88 0.74
CA ILE A 61 -30.88 -36.16 -0.14
C ILE A 61 -29.99 -35.24 0.69
N ILE A 62 -28.74 -35.64 0.84
CA ILE A 62 -27.78 -35.00 1.72
C ILE A 62 -27.09 -33.83 1.01
N LYS A 63 -26.68 -34.06 -0.24
CA LYS A 63 -25.85 -33.16 -1.04
C LYS A 63 -26.59 -31.86 -1.34
N LEU A 64 -26.13 -30.76 -0.74
CA LEU A 64 -26.58 -29.41 -1.07
C LEU A 64 -25.81 -28.89 -2.28
N HIS A 65 -26.52 -28.61 -3.37
CA HIS A 65 -26.04 -27.92 -4.54
C HIS A 65 -26.14 -26.41 -4.30
N LYS A 66 -24.97 -25.76 -4.20
CA LYS A 66 -24.84 -24.34 -3.83
C LYS A 66 -24.70 -23.40 -5.04
N SER A 67 -24.54 -23.94 -6.25
CA SER A 67 -24.44 -23.16 -7.49
C SER A 67 -25.46 -23.69 -8.47
N ASP A 68 -26.04 -22.81 -9.26
CA ASP A 68 -26.87 -23.11 -10.41
C ASP A 68 -26.05 -23.41 -11.67
N THR A 69 -24.73 -23.63 -11.58
CA THR A 69 -23.87 -23.83 -12.75
C THR A 69 -23.00 -25.07 -12.68
N TYR A 70 -22.71 -25.65 -13.85
CA TYR A 70 -21.74 -26.73 -14.01
C TYR A 70 -21.11 -26.72 -15.40
N ILE A 71 -19.92 -27.33 -15.54
CA ILE A 71 -19.18 -27.38 -16.82
C ILE A 71 -19.07 -28.82 -17.33
N THR A 72 -19.29 -29.03 -18.63
CA THR A 72 -19.09 -30.33 -19.30
C THR A 72 -18.09 -30.22 -20.42
N LYS A 73 -17.06 -31.07 -20.43
CA LYS A 73 -16.03 -31.14 -21.47
C LYS A 73 -16.66 -31.49 -22.83
N VAL A 74 -16.21 -30.82 -23.89
CA VAL A 74 -16.45 -31.25 -25.28
C VAL A 74 -15.16 -31.84 -25.83
N TYR A 75 -14.05 -31.09 -25.78
CA TYR A 75 -12.74 -31.59 -26.16
C TYR A 75 -11.64 -30.78 -25.46
N SER A 76 -10.45 -31.37 -25.37
CA SER A 76 -9.19 -30.64 -25.18
C SER A 76 -8.08 -31.35 -25.96
N LYS A 77 -7.15 -30.59 -26.53
CA LYS A 77 -6.04 -31.13 -27.31
C LYS A 77 -4.88 -30.14 -27.37
N VAL A 78 -3.66 -30.65 -27.39
CA VAL A 78 -2.44 -29.88 -27.66
C VAL A 78 -2.06 -30.05 -29.13
N PHE A 79 -1.71 -28.94 -29.77
CA PHE A 79 -1.19 -28.90 -31.12
C PHE A 79 0.18 -28.26 -31.09
N ASP A 80 1.19 -29.01 -31.51
CA ASP A 80 2.54 -28.51 -31.66
C ASP A 80 2.79 -28.16 -33.14
N TYR A 81 2.98 -26.87 -33.41
CA TYR A 81 3.36 -26.36 -34.73
C TYR A 81 4.80 -25.86 -34.68
N GLU A 82 5.43 -25.73 -35.83
CA GLU A 82 6.82 -25.26 -35.96
C GLU A 82 7.09 -23.96 -35.16
N GLU A 83 6.22 -22.96 -35.29
CA GLU A 83 6.41 -21.64 -34.65
C GLU A 83 5.64 -21.45 -33.33
N LYS A 84 4.74 -22.38 -32.96
CA LYS A 84 3.86 -22.19 -31.79
C LYS A 84 3.31 -23.50 -31.25
N VAL A 85 3.02 -23.53 -29.96
CA VAL A 85 2.25 -24.61 -29.32
C VAL A 85 0.89 -24.06 -28.91
N VAL A 86 -0.17 -24.83 -29.16
CA VAL A 86 -1.56 -24.43 -28.89
C VAL A 86 -2.25 -25.49 -28.05
N PHE A 87 -2.63 -25.15 -26.83
CA PHE A 87 -3.69 -25.86 -26.12
C PHE A 87 -5.04 -25.34 -26.60
N SER A 88 -5.91 -26.21 -27.11
CA SER A 88 -7.28 -25.87 -27.49
C SER A 88 -8.25 -26.68 -26.65
N CYS A 89 -9.30 -26.04 -26.16
CA CYS A 89 -10.38 -26.73 -25.47
C CYS A 89 -11.73 -26.14 -25.80
N ALA A 90 -12.76 -26.97 -25.63
CA ALA A 90 -14.13 -26.53 -25.63
C ALA A 90 -14.92 -27.26 -24.55
N PHE A 91 -15.86 -26.53 -23.95
CA PHE A 91 -16.74 -27.05 -22.93
C PHE A 91 -18.04 -26.26 -22.93
N TYR A 92 -19.11 -26.91 -22.48
CA TYR A 92 -20.37 -26.23 -22.21
C TYR A 92 -20.35 -25.68 -20.78
N HIS A 93 -20.70 -24.42 -20.64
CA HIS A 93 -21.12 -23.86 -19.35
C HIS A 93 -22.64 -23.99 -19.27
N HIS A 94 -23.11 -24.71 -18.27
CA HIS A 94 -24.52 -24.95 -18.05
C HIS A 94 -25.03 -24.09 -16.90
N ILE A 95 -26.18 -23.45 -17.11
CA ILE A 95 -26.93 -22.71 -16.10
C ILE A 95 -28.25 -23.44 -15.86
N LEU A 96 -28.54 -23.70 -14.61
CA LEU A 96 -29.71 -24.41 -14.12
C LEU A 96 -30.70 -23.39 -13.58
N LYS A 97 -31.78 -23.15 -14.32
CA LYS A 97 -32.84 -22.25 -13.90
C LYS A 97 -34.09 -23.03 -13.57
N PHE A 98 -34.52 -22.99 -12.32
CA PHE A 98 -35.82 -23.54 -11.94
C PHE A 98 -36.93 -22.59 -12.39
N SER A 99 -37.97 -23.13 -13.04
CA SER A 99 -39.14 -22.40 -13.50
C SER A 99 -40.31 -22.76 -12.58
N PHE A 100 -40.67 -21.88 -11.65
CA PHE A 100 -41.76 -22.11 -10.68
C PHE A 100 -43.09 -22.39 -11.39
N ASN A 101 -43.47 -21.56 -12.37
CA ASN A 101 -44.73 -21.69 -13.11
C ASN A 101 -44.84 -23.02 -13.90
N LYS A 102 -43.70 -23.65 -14.23
CA LYS A 102 -43.69 -24.93 -14.98
C LYS A 102 -43.21 -26.10 -14.13
N LEU A 103 -42.94 -25.88 -12.84
CA LEU A 103 -42.36 -26.81 -11.88
C LEU A 103 -41.21 -27.67 -12.45
N LYS A 104 -40.34 -27.06 -13.26
CA LYS A 104 -39.27 -27.79 -13.95
C LYS A 104 -37.96 -27.02 -13.97
N MET A 105 -36.85 -27.73 -13.83
CA MET A 105 -35.54 -27.17 -14.10
C MET A 105 -35.31 -27.07 -15.59
N ARG A 106 -34.83 -25.92 -16.03
CA ARG A 106 -34.32 -25.70 -17.38
C ARG A 106 -32.81 -25.66 -17.32
N LYS A 107 -32.18 -26.41 -18.22
CA LYS A 107 -30.75 -26.37 -18.46
C LYS A 107 -30.48 -25.48 -19.66
N MET A 108 -29.86 -24.33 -19.45
CA MET A 108 -29.32 -23.50 -20.52
C MET A 108 -27.85 -23.86 -20.71
N SER A 109 -27.44 -24.13 -21.95
CA SER A 109 -26.07 -24.56 -22.26
C SER A 109 -25.44 -23.57 -23.22
N VAL A 110 -24.29 -23.02 -22.84
CA VAL A 110 -23.53 -22.10 -23.69
C VAL A 110 -22.18 -22.73 -23.98
N LEU A 111 -21.83 -22.87 -25.26
CA LEU A 111 -20.56 -23.42 -25.67
C LEU A 111 -19.46 -22.37 -25.58
N TYR A 112 -18.37 -22.70 -24.89
CA TYR A 112 -17.16 -21.89 -24.85
C TYR A 112 -16.02 -22.66 -25.50
N ARG A 113 -15.21 -21.92 -26.26
CA ARG A 113 -14.03 -22.43 -26.94
C ARG A 113 -12.87 -21.51 -26.60
N TYR A 114 -11.77 -22.10 -26.15
CA TYR A 114 -10.57 -21.37 -25.77
C TYR A 114 -9.34 -21.96 -26.43
N ASN A 115 -8.42 -21.10 -26.85
CA ASN A 115 -7.05 -21.48 -27.16
C ASN A 115 -6.10 -20.76 -26.20
N VAL A 116 -5.09 -21.47 -25.72
CA VAL A 116 -3.89 -20.90 -25.13
C VAL A 116 -2.76 -21.16 -26.12
N THR A 117 -2.20 -20.09 -26.69
CA THR A 117 -1.19 -20.17 -27.74
C THR A 117 0.11 -19.58 -27.24
N HIS A 118 1.17 -20.37 -27.20
CA HIS A 118 2.53 -19.90 -26.96
C HIS A 118 3.31 -19.86 -28.28
N ASN A 119 3.80 -18.68 -28.65
CA ASN A 119 4.65 -18.51 -29.82
C ASN A 119 6.11 -18.78 -29.45
N LYS A 120 6.74 -19.76 -30.12
CA LYS A 120 8.10 -20.25 -29.81
C LYS A 120 9.19 -19.23 -30.12
N ILE A 121 8.96 -18.31 -31.06
CA ILE A 121 9.92 -17.29 -31.50
C ILE A 121 9.88 -16.08 -30.56
N THR A 122 8.71 -15.43 -30.47
CA THR A 122 8.50 -14.21 -29.67
C THR A 122 8.38 -14.48 -28.17
N LYS A 123 8.23 -15.75 -27.78
CA LYS A 123 7.95 -16.20 -26.41
C LYS A 123 6.72 -15.55 -25.78
N GLN A 124 5.75 -15.15 -26.62
CA GLN A 124 4.51 -14.55 -26.16
C GLN A 124 3.42 -15.61 -26.03
N THR A 125 2.53 -15.41 -25.06
CA THR A 125 1.44 -16.35 -24.77
C THR A 125 0.12 -15.60 -24.78
N TYR A 126 -0.83 -16.15 -25.51
CA TYR A 126 -2.12 -15.55 -25.76
C TYR A 126 -3.24 -16.47 -25.29
N LEU A 127 -4.23 -15.89 -24.62
CA LEU A 127 -5.51 -16.51 -24.38
C LEU A 127 -6.49 -16.00 -25.44
N VAL A 128 -7.12 -16.91 -26.17
CA VAL A 128 -8.09 -16.59 -27.22
C VAL A 128 -9.41 -17.24 -26.87
N ARG A 129 -10.46 -16.45 -26.67
CA ARG A 129 -11.83 -16.94 -26.61
C ARG A 129 -12.42 -16.93 -28.02
N LYS A 130 -12.68 -18.12 -28.55
CA LYS A 130 -13.18 -18.31 -29.92
C LYS A 130 -14.67 -18.01 -30.00
N ALA A 131 -15.06 -17.28 -31.04
CA ALA A 131 -16.45 -17.06 -31.44
C ALA A 131 -16.79 -17.92 -32.67
N SER A 132 -18.07 -17.96 -33.06
CA SER A 132 -18.48 -18.66 -34.29
C SER A 132 -17.90 -17.99 -35.53
N ASN A 133 -17.89 -16.66 -35.58
CA ASN A 133 -17.14 -15.90 -36.58
C ASN A 133 -15.72 -15.59 -36.02
N PRO A 134 -14.63 -16.04 -36.68
CA PRO A 134 -13.26 -15.78 -36.24
C PRO A 134 -12.90 -14.31 -36.08
N GLN A 135 -13.52 -13.40 -36.83
CA GLN A 135 -13.32 -11.95 -36.69
C GLN A 135 -13.77 -11.43 -35.31
N ASN A 136 -14.67 -12.14 -34.65
CA ASN A 136 -15.19 -11.81 -33.33
C ASN A 136 -14.44 -12.51 -32.18
N ASN A 137 -13.29 -13.15 -32.48
CA ASN A 137 -12.46 -13.75 -31.45
C ASN A 137 -11.95 -12.67 -30.48
N LYS A 138 -12.04 -12.95 -29.18
CA LYS A 138 -11.43 -12.09 -28.16
C LYS A 138 -10.04 -12.62 -27.84
N ILE A 139 -9.04 -11.75 -27.88
CA ILE A 139 -7.63 -12.11 -27.68
C ILE A 139 -7.07 -11.31 -26.50
N ALA A 140 -6.34 -11.97 -25.61
CA ALA A 140 -5.61 -11.34 -24.52
C ALA A 140 -4.17 -11.87 -24.50
N ASN A 141 -3.20 -10.96 -24.48
CA ASN A 141 -1.81 -11.32 -24.20
C ASN A 141 -1.67 -11.55 -22.69
N ILE A 142 -1.43 -12.81 -22.31
CA ILE A 142 -1.35 -13.25 -20.92
C ILE A 142 0.09 -13.51 -20.46
N THR A 143 1.10 -13.15 -21.28
CA THR A 143 2.52 -13.37 -20.96
C THR A 143 2.92 -12.85 -19.58
N TYR A 144 2.42 -11.70 -19.15
CA TYR A 144 2.72 -11.11 -17.83
C TYR A 144 1.64 -11.40 -16.78
N GLY A 145 0.77 -12.38 -17.02
CA GLY A 145 -0.28 -12.79 -16.08
C GLY A 145 -1.53 -11.92 -16.04
N CYS A 146 -1.67 -10.99 -16.97
CA CYS A 146 -2.85 -10.13 -17.09
C CYS A 146 -4.03 -10.91 -17.67
N ILE A 147 -5.07 -11.16 -16.87
CA ILE A 147 -6.30 -11.85 -17.30
C ILE A 147 -7.38 -10.82 -17.67
N PRO A 148 -8.11 -10.99 -18.79
CA PRO A 148 -9.15 -10.06 -19.23
C PRO A 148 -10.42 -10.15 -18.36
N ARG A 149 -10.46 -9.42 -17.24
CA ARG A 149 -11.57 -9.43 -16.27
C ARG A 149 -12.94 -9.10 -16.85
N LYS A 150 -12.99 -8.36 -17.97
CA LYS A 150 -14.23 -8.02 -18.69
C LYS A 150 -14.86 -9.22 -19.43
N TRP A 151 -14.17 -10.35 -19.54
CA TRP A 151 -14.74 -11.55 -20.14
C TRP A 151 -15.59 -12.27 -19.10
N GLY A 152 -16.91 -12.25 -19.27
CA GLY A 152 -17.82 -12.94 -18.35
C GLY A 152 -17.44 -14.41 -18.14
N LEU A 153 -17.52 -14.85 -16.88
CA LEU A 153 -17.20 -16.21 -16.40
C LEU A 153 -15.73 -16.64 -16.59
N ILE A 154 -14.82 -15.72 -16.89
CA ILE A 154 -13.42 -16.07 -17.19
C ILE A 154 -12.73 -16.82 -16.05
N TRP A 155 -12.93 -16.44 -14.79
CA TRP A 155 -12.28 -17.11 -13.66
C TRP A 155 -12.66 -18.59 -13.57
N SER A 156 -13.96 -18.85 -13.58
CA SER A 156 -14.57 -20.17 -13.66
C SER A 156 -14.00 -21.04 -14.78
N HIS A 157 -13.78 -20.43 -15.94
CA HIS A 157 -13.26 -21.11 -17.12
C HIS A 157 -11.77 -21.42 -17.03
N LEU A 158 -10.97 -20.52 -16.45
CA LEU A 158 -9.54 -20.74 -16.25
C LEU A 158 -9.30 -21.83 -15.19
N GLU A 159 -10.03 -21.81 -14.09
CA GLU A 159 -10.00 -22.88 -13.08
C GLU A 159 -10.33 -24.24 -13.68
N TYR A 160 -11.34 -24.29 -14.56
CA TYR A 160 -11.68 -25.52 -15.29
C TYR A 160 -10.56 -25.96 -16.24
N ILE A 161 -10.00 -25.04 -17.03
CA ILE A 161 -8.90 -25.32 -17.96
C ILE A 161 -7.69 -25.90 -17.23
N GLU A 162 -7.36 -25.33 -16.06
CA GLU A 162 -6.18 -25.73 -15.28
C GLU A 162 -6.24 -27.16 -14.74
N GLN A 163 -7.44 -27.74 -14.63
CA GLN A 163 -7.67 -29.13 -14.21
C GLN A 163 -7.64 -30.12 -15.38
N ASP A 164 -7.66 -29.65 -16.62
CA ASP A 164 -7.69 -30.54 -17.78
C ASP A 164 -6.33 -31.26 -17.97
N PRO A 165 -6.29 -32.59 -18.15
CA PRO A 165 -5.04 -33.31 -18.36
C PRO A 165 -4.22 -32.79 -19.56
N ALA A 166 -4.87 -32.36 -20.64
CA ALA A 166 -4.18 -31.80 -21.80
C ALA A 166 -3.55 -30.42 -21.50
N TRP A 167 -4.03 -29.71 -20.47
CA TRP A 167 -3.37 -28.50 -19.99
C TRP A 167 -2.05 -28.85 -19.28
N LYS A 168 -2.02 -29.93 -18.50
CA LYS A 168 -0.79 -30.43 -17.89
C LYS A 168 0.25 -30.80 -18.96
N GLU A 169 -0.16 -31.58 -19.97
CA GLU A 169 0.67 -31.93 -21.13
C GLU A 169 1.22 -30.68 -21.84
N PHE A 170 0.37 -29.70 -22.13
CA PHE A 170 0.78 -28.43 -22.75
C PHE A 170 1.85 -27.70 -21.94
N ARG A 171 1.73 -27.68 -20.60
CA ARG A 171 2.70 -27.01 -19.75
C ARG A 171 4.03 -27.76 -19.71
N GLU A 172 3.97 -29.08 -19.53
CA GLU A 172 5.15 -29.96 -19.47
C GLU A 172 5.96 -29.92 -20.76
N GLY A 173 5.31 -29.86 -21.92
CA GLY A 173 5.98 -29.73 -23.21
C GLY A 173 6.66 -28.39 -23.48
N LEU A 174 6.43 -27.36 -22.65
CA LEU A 174 6.90 -26.00 -22.91
C LEU A 174 8.01 -25.50 -21.97
N VAL A 175 8.18 -26.11 -20.79
CA VAL A 175 9.22 -25.69 -19.85
C VAL A 175 10.45 -26.57 -19.92
N PRO A 176 11.63 -26.03 -19.55
CA PRO A 176 12.80 -26.85 -19.34
C PRO A 176 12.60 -27.87 -18.21
N SER A 177 13.27 -29.03 -18.32
CA SER A 177 13.19 -30.14 -17.34
C SER A 177 13.62 -29.77 -15.92
N TRP A 178 14.47 -28.75 -15.76
CA TRP A 178 14.92 -28.27 -14.44
C TRP A 178 13.88 -27.37 -13.74
N PHE A 179 12.82 -26.93 -14.44
CA PHE A 179 11.83 -26.00 -13.89
C PHE A 179 10.73 -26.75 -13.14
N ASN A 180 10.52 -26.42 -11.86
CA ASN A 180 9.50 -27.06 -11.05
C ASN A 180 8.09 -26.49 -11.37
N LEU A 181 7.35 -27.23 -12.20
CA LEU A 181 5.98 -26.91 -12.64
C LEU A 181 4.91 -26.98 -11.55
N GLU A 182 5.15 -27.72 -10.48
CA GLU A 182 4.16 -27.89 -9.41
C GLU A 182 4.02 -26.63 -8.58
N LYS A 183 5.14 -25.90 -8.38
CA LYS A 183 5.14 -24.64 -7.64
C LYS A 183 4.61 -23.44 -8.44
N VAL A 184 4.57 -23.54 -9.78
CA VAL A 184 4.05 -22.51 -10.67
C VAL A 184 2.79 -23.04 -11.34
N SER A 185 1.72 -23.08 -10.57
CA SER A 185 0.42 -23.57 -11.03
C SER A 185 -0.42 -22.42 -11.57
N GLY A 186 -0.85 -22.58 -12.82
CA GLY A 186 -1.93 -21.78 -13.38
C GLY A 186 -1.55 -20.85 -14.52
N ILE A 187 -2.56 -20.62 -15.36
CA ILE A 187 -2.53 -19.84 -16.60
C ILE A 187 -2.19 -18.36 -16.38
N ARG A 188 -2.24 -17.89 -15.13
CA ARG A 188 -1.89 -16.51 -14.74
C ARG A 188 -0.39 -16.32 -14.47
N GLN A 189 0.34 -17.40 -14.21
CA GLN A 189 1.71 -17.34 -13.70
C GLN A 189 2.68 -17.98 -14.68
N PHE A 190 2.33 -19.19 -15.12
CA PHE A 190 3.14 -20.00 -16.03
C PHE A 190 3.62 -19.26 -17.30
N PRO A 191 2.79 -18.46 -18.01
CA PRO A 191 3.24 -17.74 -19.21
C PRO A 191 4.43 -16.79 -18.99
N PHE A 192 4.60 -16.30 -17.77
CA PHE A 192 5.69 -15.38 -17.43
C PHE A 192 7.04 -16.10 -17.47
N TYR A 193 7.10 -17.32 -16.94
CA TYR A 193 8.31 -18.13 -16.92
C TYR A 193 8.61 -18.81 -18.26
N LEU A 194 7.61 -19.00 -19.12
CA LEU A 194 7.89 -19.38 -20.51
C LEU A 194 8.68 -18.32 -21.25
N ARG A 195 8.42 -17.04 -20.94
CA ARG A 195 9.16 -15.93 -21.55
C ARG A 195 10.49 -15.67 -20.87
N TYR A 196 10.53 -15.80 -19.55
CA TYR A 196 11.69 -15.52 -18.72
C TYR A 196 12.00 -16.69 -17.79
N PRO A 197 12.44 -17.84 -18.32
CA PRO A 197 12.75 -19.01 -17.51
C PRO A 197 13.83 -18.70 -16.47
N GLN A 198 14.75 -17.77 -16.77
CA GLN A 198 15.78 -17.30 -15.84
C GLN A 198 15.20 -16.91 -14.48
N LEU A 199 14.00 -16.33 -14.43
CA LEU A 199 13.38 -15.92 -13.16
C LEU A 199 12.97 -17.11 -12.28
N GLY A 200 12.88 -18.33 -12.83
CA GLY A 200 12.58 -19.55 -12.09
C GLY A 200 13.64 -19.99 -11.08
N VAL A 201 14.84 -19.42 -11.14
CA VAL A 201 15.91 -19.70 -10.16
C VAL A 201 15.81 -18.82 -8.91
N LEU A 202 14.96 -17.80 -8.95
CA LEU A 202 14.65 -16.93 -7.82
C LEU A 202 13.45 -17.50 -7.05
N PRO A 203 13.28 -17.10 -5.77
CA PRO A 203 12.05 -17.40 -5.03
C PRO A 203 10.79 -16.96 -5.79
N LEU A 204 9.75 -17.78 -5.75
CA LEU A 204 8.53 -17.54 -6.54
C LEU A 204 7.70 -16.42 -5.94
N GLU A 205 7.72 -16.24 -4.63
CA GLU A 205 7.02 -15.17 -3.91
C GLU A 205 7.42 -13.79 -4.45
N LEU A 206 8.71 -13.62 -4.77
CA LEU A 206 9.25 -12.43 -5.41
C LEU A 206 8.72 -12.26 -6.83
N THR A 207 8.92 -13.26 -7.68
CA THR A 207 8.70 -13.16 -9.13
C THR A 207 7.22 -13.27 -9.52
N LEU A 208 6.37 -13.84 -8.66
CA LEU A 208 4.91 -13.88 -8.82
C LEU A 208 4.23 -12.59 -8.35
N ASN A 209 4.91 -11.74 -7.58
CA ASN A 209 4.37 -10.44 -7.17
C ASN A 209 3.87 -9.66 -8.40
N ILE A 210 2.63 -9.18 -8.32
CA ILE A 210 1.96 -8.57 -9.46
C ILE A 210 2.66 -7.26 -9.87
N LYS A 211 3.10 -6.47 -8.89
CA LYS A 211 3.77 -5.19 -9.13
C LYS A 211 5.12 -5.40 -9.80
N PHE A 212 5.91 -6.37 -9.33
CA PHE A 212 7.17 -6.74 -9.97
C PHE A 212 7.00 -7.05 -11.46
N ARG A 213 6.02 -7.91 -11.80
CA ARG A 213 5.73 -8.28 -13.20
C ARG A 213 5.30 -7.09 -14.05
N GLN A 214 4.54 -6.15 -13.47
CA GLN A 214 4.14 -4.93 -14.15
C GLN A 214 5.32 -3.99 -14.41
N GLU A 215 6.20 -3.80 -13.43
CA GLU A 215 7.40 -2.97 -13.61
C GLU A 215 8.36 -3.59 -14.61
N LEU A 216 8.58 -4.91 -14.56
CA LEU A 216 9.39 -5.60 -15.56
C LEU A 216 8.79 -5.48 -16.97
N LYS A 217 7.46 -5.59 -17.11
CA LYS A 217 6.75 -5.37 -18.38
C LYS A 217 7.03 -3.98 -18.96
N LYS A 218 7.15 -2.94 -18.12
CA LYS A 218 7.45 -1.56 -18.55
C LYS A 218 8.94 -1.39 -18.91
N ALA A 219 9.83 -2.14 -18.27
CA ALA A 219 11.28 -2.01 -18.42
C ALA A 219 11.82 -2.82 -19.62
N ARG A 220 11.75 -2.24 -20.83
CA ARG A 220 12.25 -2.90 -22.06
C ARG A 220 13.73 -3.31 -21.97
N GLY A 221 14.63 -2.39 -21.62
CA GLY A 221 16.08 -2.69 -21.53
C GLY A 221 16.38 -3.82 -20.54
N LYS A 222 15.77 -3.78 -19.35
CA LYS A 222 15.90 -4.87 -18.37
C LYS A 222 15.42 -6.23 -18.88
N ARG A 223 14.36 -6.27 -19.69
CA ARG A 223 13.88 -7.51 -20.31
C ARG A 223 14.84 -8.03 -21.38
N GLU A 224 15.47 -7.14 -22.14
CA GLU A 224 16.48 -7.49 -23.15
C GLU A 224 17.73 -8.05 -22.47
N GLU A 225 18.22 -7.40 -21.41
CA GLU A 225 19.31 -7.91 -20.56
C GLU A 225 18.98 -9.32 -20.00
N LEU A 226 17.78 -9.48 -19.42
CA LEU A 226 17.35 -10.76 -18.83
C LEU A 226 17.34 -11.91 -19.84
N SER A 227 17.07 -11.63 -21.12
CA SER A 227 17.09 -12.65 -22.17
C SER A 227 18.50 -13.14 -22.51
N LEU A 228 19.54 -12.39 -22.15
CA LEU A 228 20.94 -12.71 -22.42
C LEU A 228 21.66 -13.37 -21.22
N ILE A 229 21.15 -13.21 -20.00
CA ILE A 229 21.82 -13.76 -18.81
C ILE A 229 21.64 -15.28 -18.70
N PRO A 230 22.68 -16.02 -18.26
CA PRO A 230 22.57 -17.44 -17.99
C PRO A 230 21.51 -17.74 -16.92
N THR A 231 20.91 -18.93 -16.98
CA THR A 231 19.98 -19.41 -15.96
C THR A 231 20.75 -19.90 -14.73
N ARG A 232 21.36 -18.96 -14.01
CA ARG A 232 22.12 -19.19 -12.77
C ARG A 232 21.67 -18.21 -11.72
N GLN A 233 21.40 -18.71 -10.52
CA GLN A 233 20.79 -17.92 -9.45
C GLN A 233 21.56 -16.64 -9.10
N ILE A 234 22.89 -16.70 -9.07
CA ILE A 234 23.72 -15.52 -8.79
C ILE A 234 23.59 -14.47 -9.91
N GLU A 235 23.68 -14.86 -11.18
CA GLU A 235 23.57 -13.97 -12.34
C GLU A 235 22.23 -13.23 -12.36
N VAL A 236 21.15 -13.96 -12.08
CA VAL A 236 19.79 -13.39 -12.07
C VAL A 236 19.60 -12.46 -10.86
N LEU A 237 20.18 -12.80 -9.70
CA LEU A 237 20.16 -11.90 -8.54
C LEU A 237 20.96 -10.61 -8.82
N GLU A 238 22.16 -10.70 -9.39
CA GLU A 238 22.99 -9.54 -9.71
C GLU A 238 22.35 -8.65 -10.79
N TRP A 239 21.72 -9.25 -11.81
CA TRP A 239 20.89 -8.53 -12.78
C TRP A 239 19.74 -7.77 -12.13
N LEU A 240 19.09 -8.39 -11.13
CA LEU A 240 17.96 -7.81 -10.42
C LEU A 240 18.39 -6.71 -9.45
N THR A 241 19.61 -6.74 -8.92
CA THR A 241 20.07 -5.78 -7.91
C THR A 241 21.01 -4.71 -8.48
N ASP A 242 21.44 -4.87 -9.74
CA ASP A 242 22.45 -4.04 -10.40
C ASP A 242 23.80 -4.01 -9.65
N LYS A 243 24.10 -5.05 -8.88
CA LYS A 243 25.30 -5.12 -8.05
C LYS A 243 25.81 -6.55 -7.90
N ARG A 244 27.12 -6.70 -7.76
CA ARG A 244 27.73 -7.97 -7.34
C ARG A 244 27.33 -8.32 -5.92
N ILE A 245 27.01 -9.60 -5.69
CA ILE A 245 26.46 -10.07 -4.42
C ILE A 245 27.45 -11.03 -3.75
N THR A 246 27.78 -10.75 -2.49
CA THR A 246 28.63 -11.65 -1.70
C THR A 246 27.88 -12.93 -1.31
N LYS A 247 28.62 -14.00 -0.98
CA LYS A 247 28.03 -15.27 -0.50
C LYS A 247 27.09 -15.07 0.70
N LYS A 248 27.43 -14.14 1.59
CA LYS A 248 26.63 -13.80 2.79
C LYS A 248 25.34 -13.07 2.45
N GLU A 249 25.40 -12.04 1.58
CA GLU A 249 24.19 -11.36 1.07
C GLU A 249 23.28 -12.35 0.35
N ARG A 250 23.84 -13.17 -0.55
CA ARG A 250 23.07 -14.18 -1.29
C ARG A 250 22.29 -15.11 -0.36
N LYS A 251 22.93 -15.61 0.70
CA LYS A 251 22.26 -16.48 1.69
C LYS A 251 21.05 -15.78 2.31
N ILE A 252 21.25 -14.55 2.81
CA ILE A 252 20.19 -13.74 3.44
C ILE A 252 19.00 -13.54 2.49
N LEU A 253 19.28 -13.15 1.25
CA LEU A 253 18.25 -12.81 0.27
C LEU A 253 17.43 -14.02 -0.20
N LEU A 254 18.03 -15.21 -0.22
CA LEU A 254 17.33 -16.44 -0.60
C LEU A 254 16.49 -17.01 0.53
N GLU A 255 16.95 -16.86 1.78
CA GLU A 255 16.19 -17.23 2.97
C GLU A 255 15.07 -16.22 3.25
N ASN A 256 15.18 -14.99 2.75
CA ASN A 256 14.22 -13.89 2.98
C ASN A 256 13.92 -13.13 1.67
N PRO A 257 13.11 -13.71 0.76
CA PRO A 257 12.95 -13.21 -0.60
C PRO A 257 12.48 -11.76 -0.72
N ASN A 258 11.59 -11.32 0.17
CA ASN A 258 11.03 -9.97 0.12
C ASN A 258 12.08 -8.87 0.38
N LEU A 259 13.17 -9.21 1.09
CA LEU A 259 14.27 -8.27 1.34
C LEU A 259 15.09 -7.97 0.08
N ILE A 260 14.93 -8.73 -1.01
CA ILE A 260 15.62 -8.44 -2.29
C ILE A 260 15.29 -7.03 -2.78
N TYR A 261 14.05 -6.55 -2.62
CA TYR A 261 13.68 -5.21 -3.04
C TYR A 261 14.36 -4.12 -2.22
N MET A 262 14.45 -4.32 -0.90
CA MET A 262 15.19 -3.44 0.01
C MET A 262 16.70 -3.51 -0.25
N TYR A 263 17.21 -4.69 -0.60
CA TYR A 263 18.61 -4.85 -0.94
C TYR A 263 18.98 -4.12 -2.22
N ARG A 264 18.15 -4.15 -3.26
CA ARG A 264 18.40 -3.35 -4.48
C ARG A 264 18.55 -1.87 -4.15
N MET A 265 17.69 -1.33 -3.26
CA MET A 265 17.86 0.03 -2.76
C MET A 265 19.20 0.17 -2.02
N ALA A 266 19.49 -0.68 -1.03
CA ALA A 266 20.72 -0.63 -0.26
C ALA A 266 22.00 -0.78 -1.13
N ALA A 267 21.96 -1.56 -2.20
CA ALA A 267 23.05 -1.77 -3.15
C ALA A 267 23.40 -0.53 -3.97
N ILE A 268 22.39 0.32 -4.23
CA ILE A 268 22.57 1.62 -4.88
C ILE A 268 23.02 2.66 -3.83
N LEU A 269 22.47 2.61 -2.62
CA LEU A 269 22.75 3.61 -1.59
C LEU A 269 24.07 3.42 -0.87
N PHE A 270 24.60 2.20 -0.74
CA PHE A 270 25.77 1.92 0.07
C PHE A 270 26.82 1.15 -0.73
N GLU A 271 27.96 1.79 -0.97
CA GLU A 271 29.09 1.16 -1.63
C GLU A 271 29.78 0.17 -0.70
N ASN A 272 29.86 0.49 0.59
CA ASN A 272 30.47 -0.36 1.60
C ASN A 272 29.62 -1.62 1.88
N VAL A 273 30.23 -2.79 1.69
CA VAL A 273 29.61 -4.11 1.88
C VAL A 273 29.15 -4.33 3.33
N ASP A 274 29.96 -3.93 4.30
CA ASP A 274 29.65 -4.10 5.73
C ASP A 274 28.44 -3.27 6.14
N ILE A 275 28.26 -2.09 5.53
CA ILE A 275 27.09 -1.24 5.76
C ILE A 275 25.83 -1.88 5.16
N ARG A 276 25.92 -2.47 3.96
CA ARG A 276 24.80 -3.25 3.39
C ARG A 276 24.44 -4.44 4.27
N HIS A 277 25.43 -5.17 4.77
CA HIS A 277 25.20 -6.30 5.69
C HIS A 277 24.56 -5.85 6.99
N TYR A 278 25.06 -4.76 7.58
CA TYR A 278 24.47 -4.15 8.77
C TYR A 278 23.00 -3.78 8.53
N PHE A 279 22.71 -3.12 7.41
CA PHE A 279 21.35 -2.71 7.06
C PHE A 279 20.41 -3.91 6.90
N LEU A 280 20.81 -4.94 6.15
CA LEU A 280 20.01 -6.15 5.99
C LEU A 280 19.81 -6.92 7.30
N ALA A 281 20.86 -7.06 8.11
CA ALA A 281 20.79 -7.79 9.37
C ALA A 281 19.86 -7.11 10.38
N ASP A 282 19.83 -5.77 10.39
CA ASP A 282 18.92 -5.02 11.26
C ASP A 282 17.45 -5.18 10.81
N LEU A 283 17.18 -5.12 9.49
CA LEU A 283 15.84 -5.40 8.93
C LEU A 283 15.36 -6.81 9.27
N LEU A 284 16.24 -7.82 9.13
CA LEU A 284 15.94 -9.21 9.52
C LEU A 284 15.62 -9.33 11.01
N LYS A 285 16.43 -8.71 11.87
CA LYS A 285 16.22 -8.73 13.33
C LYS A 285 14.86 -8.15 13.71
N ARG A 286 14.41 -7.13 12.97
CA ARG A 286 13.09 -6.50 13.15
C ARG A 286 11.95 -7.26 12.49
N LYS A 287 12.22 -8.36 11.77
CA LYS A 287 11.24 -9.11 10.96
C LYS A 287 10.56 -8.24 9.90
N TYR A 288 11.27 -7.24 9.36
CA TYR A 288 10.73 -6.39 8.30
C TYR A 288 10.49 -7.21 7.03
N LEU A 289 9.25 -7.17 6.50
CA LEU A 289 8.82 -7.94 5.33
C LEU A 289 8.99 -9.47 5.47
N SER A 290 8.94 -9.99 6.70
CA SER A 290 9.04 -11.44 6.93
C SER A 290 7.82 -12.19 6.39
N ASP A 291 6.64 -11.56 6.38
CA ASP A 291 5.38 -12.17 5.97
C ASP A 291 5.00 -11.73 4.55
N SER A 292 4.36 -12.65 3.81
CA SER A 292 3.93 -12.40 2.42
C SER A 292 2.85 -11.31 2.30
N GLY A 293 2.02 -11.13 3.33
CA GLY A 293 1.02 -10.06 3.40
C GLY A 293 1.64 -8.66 3.40
N ASP A 294 2.73 -8.48 4.16
CA ASP A 294 3.45 -7.20 4.22
C ASP A 294 4.06 -6.86 2.86
N ALA A 295 4.67 -7.84 2.20
CA ALA A 295 5.29 -7.65 0.89
C ALA A 295 4.30 -7.22 -0.19
N ASP A 296 3.09 -7.78 -0.19
CA ASP A 296 2.03 -7.36 -1.11
C ASP A 296 1.49 -5.96 -0.76
N TYR A 297 1.34 -5.62 0.52
CA TYR A 297 0.89 -4.30 0.97
C TYR A 297 1.90 -3.20 0.60
N PHE A 298 3.18 -3.39 0.89
CA PHE A 298 4.23 -2.40 0.59
C PHE A 298 4.76 -2.49 -0.84
N SER A 299 4.30 -3.46 -1.63
CA SER A 299 4.77 -3.68 -3.01
C SER A 299 4.62 -2.43 -3.86
N GLU A 300 3.56 -1.65 -3.68
CA GLU A 300 3.34 -0.44 -4.46
C GLU A 300 4.47 0.55 -4.25
N THR A 301 4.73 0.94 -3.01
CA THR A 301 5.77 1.89 -2.64
C THR A 301 7.19 1.39 -2.96
N ILE A 302 7.52 0.16 -2.57
CA ILE A 302 8.89 -0.37 -2.64
C ILE A 302 9.22 -0.78 -4.08
N ILE A 303 8.28 -1.34 -4.83
CA ILE A 303 8.57 -1.85 -6.18
C ILE A 303 8.31 -0.77 -7.23
N ASP A 304 7.62 0.33 -6.90
CA ASP A 304 7.35 1.36 -7.89
C ASP A 304 8.60 1.93 -8.53
N ASN A 305 8.62 1.92 -9.86
CA ASN A 305 9.76 2.35 -10.67
C ASN A 305 11.05 1.55 -10.40
N LEU A 306 11.00 0.32 -9.88
CA LEU A 306 12.15 -0.54 -9.53
C LEU A 306 13.29 -0.51 -10.56
N PHE A 307 12.93 -0.52 -11.84
CA PHE A 307 13.86 -0.59 -12.96
C PHE A 307 14.13 0.76 -13.66
N LYS A 308 13.61 1.87 -13.13
CA LYS A 308 13.90 3.20 -13.67
C LYS A 308 15.14 3.80 -13.00
N LYS A 309 15.89 4.60 -13.75
CA LYS A 309 17.06 5.34 -13.23
C LYS A 309 16.76 6.18 -11.98
N ARG A 310 15.52 6.68 -11.85
CA ARG A 310 15.07 7.53 -10.73
C ARG A 310 14.58 6.78 -9.49
N TYR A 311 14.62 5.44 -9.46
CA TYR A 311 14.01 4.61 -8.41
C TYR A 311 14.34 5.11 -6.99
N VAL A 312 15.62 5.42 -6.73
CA VAL A 312 16.13 5.88 -5.44
C VAL A 312 16.82 7.25 -5.53
N SER A 313 16.46 8.08 -6.52
CA SER A 313 17.12 9.39 -6.72
C SER A 313 16.94 10.32 -5.52
N ALA A 314 15.76 10.31 -4.91
CA ALA A 314 15.47 11.08 -3.70
C ALA A 314 16.40 10.67 -2.54
N PHE A 315 16.57 9.36 -2.33
CA PHE A 315 17.48 8.83 -1.33
C PHE A 315 18.94 9.23 -1.61
N LEU A 316 19.38 9.16 -2.87
CA LEU A 316 20.71 9.62 -3.25
C LEU A 316 20.90 11.12 -3.05
N SER A 317 19.86 11.94 -3.27
CA SER A 317 19.89 13.38 -3.00
C SER A 317 20.07 13.63 -1.51
N VAL A 318 19.21 13.03 -0.68
CA VAL A 318 19.25 13.18 0.78
C VAL A 318 20.54 12.62 1.39
N LYS A 319 21.08 11.52 0.85
CA LYS A 319 22.36 10.91 1.27
C LYS A 319 23.52 11.91 1.26
N LYS A 320 23.56 12.84 0.29
CA LYS A 320 24.66 13.82 0.14
C LYS A 320 24.87 14.69 1.36
N HIS A 321 23.83 14.88 2.16
CA HIS A 321 23.86 15.71 3.36
C HIS A 321 24.34 14.95 4.61
N PHE A 322 24.68 13.66 4.48
CA PHE A 322 25.22 12.86 5.58
C PHE A 322 26.74 12.67 5.45
N VAL A 323 27.44 12.84 6.57
CA VAL A 323 28.91 12.74 6.65
C VAL A 323 29.44 11.38 6.18
N ASN A 324 28.70 10.30 6.42
CA ASN A 324 29.06 8.97 5.93
C ASN A 324 27.84 8.06 5.77
N GLU A 325 28.03 6.99 5.00
CA GLU A 325 27.03 5.98 4.71
C GLU A 325 26.45 5.31 5.97
N LYS A 326 27.28 5.10 7.00
CA LYS A 326 26.87 4.39 8.23
C LYS A 326 25.85 5.20 9.02
N LYS A 327 26.07 6.51 9.13
CA LYS A 327 25.11 7.43 9.75
C LYS A 327 23.79 7.43 8.97
N TYR A 328 23.86 7.54 7.64
CA TYR A 328 22.66 7.54 6.81
C TYR A 328 21.86 6.23 6.90
N ALA A 329 22.54 5.07 6.86
CA ALA A 329 21.92 3.76 7.05
C ALA A 329 21.19 3.65 8.39
N LYS A 330 21.83 4.12 9.48
CA LYS A 330 21.21 4.13 10.82
C LYS A 330 19.94 4.99 10.86
N GLU A 331 19.97 6.17 10.25
CA GLU A 331 18.81 7.06 10.20
C GLU A 331 17.66 6.48 9.37
N LEU A 332 17.97 5.83 8.24
CA LEU A 332 16.96 5.11 7.45
C LEU A 332 16.31 3.99 8.29
N LEU A 333 17.11 3.19 9.02
CA LEU A 333 16.60 2.15 9.90
C LEU A 333 15.77 2.71 11.08
N GLN A 334 16.03 3.94 11.53
CA GLN A 334 15.21 4.59 12.55
C GLN A 334 13.85 5.05 12.01
N LEU A 335 13.79 5.46 10.75
CA LEU A 335 12.52 5.76 10.07
C LEU A 335 11.69 4.49 9.80
N ILE A 336 12.36 3.37 9.49
CA ILE A 336 11.72 2.07 9.34
C ILE A 336 11.32 1.56 10.73
N LYS A 337 10.17 2.03 11.21
CA LYS A 337 9.53 1.52 12.42
C LYS A 337 8.80 0.23 12.09
N VAL A 338 9.18 -0.85 12.75
CA VAL A 338 8.41 -2.10 12.75
C VAL A 338 7.73 -2.16 14.12
N ASP A 339 6.44 -1.84 14.16
CA ASP A 339 5.63 -2.05 15.35
C ASP A 339 4.96 -3.43 15.25
N SER A 340 5.22 -4.30 16.22
CA SER A 340 4.60 -5.64 16.27
C SER A 340 3.08 -5.58 16.46
N ASN A 341 2.56 -4.47 16.98
CA ASN A 341 1.13 -4.25 17.22
C ASN A 341 0.46 -3.45 16.09
N ASP A 342 1.24 -2.82 15.21
CA ASP A 342 0.77 -2.10 14.05
C ASP A 342 1.68 -2.36 12.83
N PRO A 343 1.50 -3.48 12.11
CA PRO A 343 2.25 -3.76 10.89
C PRO A 343 1.95 -2.72 9.78
N TYR A 344 0.89 -1.92 9.93
CA TYR A 344 0.52 -0.84 9.03
C TYR A 344 1.13 0.52 9.43
N GLY A 345 1.67 0.64 10.64
CA GLY A 345 2.36 1.82 11.19
C GLY A 345 3.78 2.01 10.66
N MET A 346 4.19 1.18 9.70
CA MET A 346 5.43 1.33 8.95
C MET A 346 5.40 2.69 8.22
N ILE A 347 6.28 3.61 8.62
CA ILE A 347 6.45 4.87 7.90
C ILE A 347 6.90 4.54 6.47
N ASP A 348 6.12 4.97 5.47
CA ASP A 348 6.53 4.92 4.06
C ASP A 348 7.77 5.79 3.88
N ILE A 349 8.94 5.17 4.00
CA ILE A 349 10.24 5.83 3.86
C ILE A 349 10.42 6.47 2.49
N PHE A 350 9.82 5.91 1.43
CA PHE A 350 9.94 6.47 0.08
C PHE A 350 9.14 7.77 -0.02
N SER A 351 7.94 7.82 0.57
CA SER A 351 7.15 9.05 0.65
C SER A 351 7.89 10.11 1.48
N TYR A 352 8.38 9.72 2.66
CA TYR A 352 9.09 10.61 3.57
C TYR A 352 10.34 11.24 2.93
N ILE A 353 11.18 10.43 2.28
CA ILE A 353 12.40 10.90 1.62
C ILE A 353 12.09 11.74 0.37
N ARG A 354 11.03 11.40 -0.39
CA ARG A 354 10.58 12.23 -1.53
C ARG A 354 10.07 13.58 -1.06
N ASP A 355 9.44 13.66 0.11
CA ASP A 355 8.95 14.93 0.65
C ASP A 355 10.12 15.84 1.07
N ILE A 356 11.16 15.29 1.70
CA ILE A 356 12.42 16.02 1.97
C ILE A 356 13.01 16.58 0.67
N GLU A 357 13.21 15.73 -0.35
CA GLU A 357 13.79 16.17 -1.63
C GLU A 357 12.93 17.27 -2.30
N LYS A 358 11.60 17.12 -2.24
CA LYS A 358 10.66 18.09 -2.81
C LYS A 358 10.77 19.44 -2.10
N MET A 359 10.68 19.46 -0.77
CA MET A 359 10.74 20.70 0.01
C MET A 359 12.09 21.40 -0.18
N GLU A 360 13.20 20.65 -0.16
CA GLU A 360 14.53 21.21 -0.43
C GLU A 360 14.59 21.89 -1.81
N LYS A 361 14.12 21.22 -2.87
CA LYS A 361 14.13 21.79 -4.22
C LYS A 361 13.26 23.03 -4.35
N GLU A 362 12.06 23.01 -3.76
CA GLU A 362 11.17 24.16 -3.80
C GLU A 362 11.73 25.35 -3.00
N LEU A 363 12.34 25.10 -1.83
CA LEU A 363 13.00 26.15 -1.05
C LEU A 363 14.19 26.77 -1.78
N CYS A 364 15.08 25.96 -2.35
CA CYS A 364 16.21 26.45 -3.13
C CYS A 364 15.79 27.21 -4.39
N LYS A 365 14.60 26.92 -4.93
CA LYS A 365 14.04 27.60 -6.10
C LYS A 365 13.43 28.96 -5.73
N GLU A 366 12.65 29.01 -4.65
CA GLU A 366 11.88 30.20 -4.27
C GLU A 366 12.69 31.18 -3.40
N ILE A 367 13.75 30.72 -2.72
CA ILE A 367 14.62 31.55 -1.88
C ILE A 367 16.05 31.53 -2.46
N PRO A 368 16.45 32.56 -3.24
CA PRO A 368 17.80 32.66 -3.77
C PRO A 368 18.86 32.60 -2.67
N GLY A 369 19.79 31.65 -2.79
CA GLY A 369 20.87 31.45 -1.82
C GLY A 369 20.46 30.73 -0.54
N TYR A 370 19.28 30.08 -0.50
CA TYR A 370 18.83 29.29 0.65
C TYR A 370 19.94 28.36 1.17
N GLN A 371 20.32 28.56 2.42
CA GLN A 371 21.29 27.73 3.11
C GLN A 371 20.54 26.67 3.90
N LEU A 372 20.91 25.42 3.66
CA LEU A 372 20.33 24.31 4.41
C LEU A 372 20.72 24.44 5.89
N PRO A 373 19.73 24.49 6.78
CA PRO A 373 20.00 24.58 8.20
C PRO A 373 20.66 23.29 8.70
N PRO A 374 21.49 23.38 9.77
CA PRO A 374 22.12 22.19 10.33
C PRO A 374 21.06 21.23 10.86
N PHE A 375 21.18 19.96 10.48
CA PHE A 375 20.31 18.90 10.95
C PHE A 375 21.15 17.70 11.40
N GLN A 376 20.61 16.87 12.28
CA GLN A 376 21.34 15.72 12.83
C GLN A 376 20.76 14.38 12.38
N THR A 377 19.43 14.34 12.28
CA THR A 377 18.62 13.16 11.94
C THR A 377 17.75 13.44 10.72
N LEU A 378 17.28 12.40 10.04
CA LEU A 378 16.32 12.56 8.93
C LEU A 378 15.03 13.25 9.39
N LYS A 379 14.60 12.98 10.62
CA LYS A 379 13.45 13.66 11.22
C LYS A 379 13.69 15.16 11.37
N SER A 380 14.80 15.55 11.99
CA SER A 380 15.13 16.97 12.12
C SER A 380 15.30 17.66 10.77
N PHE A 381 15.78 16.93 9.75
CA PHE A 381 15.93 17.47 8.41
C PHE A 381 14.57 17.79 7.79
N HIS A 382 13.66 16.81 7.79
CA HIS A 382 12.28 16.98 7.34
C HIS A 382 11.58 18.11 8.09
N ASP A 383 11.61 18.10 9.42
CA ASP A 383 10.87 19.07 10.24
C ASP A 383 11.36 20.50 10.00
N THR A 384 12.67 20.67 9.76
CA THR A 384 13.24 21.99 9.47
C THR A 384 12.86 22.47 8.07
N LEU A 385 12.95 21.60 7.05
CA LEU A 385 12.49 21.94 5.70
C LEU A 385 10.99 22.24 5.68
N ALA A 386 10.16 21.44 6.35
CA ALA A 386 8.72 21.64 6.42
C ALA A 386 8.34 22.99 7.02
N LYS A 387 9.09 23.43 8.04
CA LYS A 387 8.92 24.74 8.65
C LYS A 387 9.17 25.88 7.65
N ASP A 388 10.30 25.86 6.95
CA ASP A 388 10.63 26.90 5.97
C ASP A 388 9.73 26.80 4.74
N TYR A 389 9.38 25.58 4.33
CA TYR A 389 8.47 25.32 3.23
C TYR A 389 7.08 25.92 3.50
N LYS A 390 6.59 25.83 4.74
CA LYS A 390 5.35 26.47 5.17
C LYS A 390 5.42 27.99 5.06
N LYS A 391 6.59 28.62 5.19
CA LYS A 391 6.78 30.07 5.02
C LYS A 391 6.66 30.50 3.56
N ILE A 392 7.12 29.68 2.60
CA ILE A 392 6.93 30.03 1.18
C ILE A 392 5.50 29.77 0.70
N GLN A 393 4.81 28.77 1.26
CA GLN A 393 3.41 28.49 0.95
C GLN A 393 2.45 29.56 1.47
N ASN A 394 2.81 30.24 2.57
CA ASN A 394 2.00 31.29 3.17
C ASN A 394 2.67 32.64 2.96
N LYS A 395 2.04 33.58 2.25
CA LYS A 395 2.55 34.96 2.14
C LYS A 395 2.88 35.51 3.54
N CYS A 396 4.06 36.11 3.70
CA CYS A 396 4.39 36.81 4.93
C CYS A 396 3.44 38.00 5.06
N ILE A 397 2.64 38.00 6.13
CA ILE A 397 1.70 39.07 6.45
C ILE A 397 2.19 39.66 7.76
N ASN A 398 2.56 40.94 7.70
CA ASN A 398 2.88 41.72 8.89
C ASN A 398 1.61 41.89 9.72
N ILE A 399 1.74 41.71 11.03
CA ILE A 399 0.68 42.01 11.97
C ILE A 399 0.84 43.47 12.37
N GLU A 400 -0.08 44.31 11.89
CA GLU A 400 0.00 45.76 12.11
C GLU A 400 -0.63 46.16 13.44
N TYR A 401 0.18 46.77 14.30
CA TYR A 401 -0.27 47.31 15.58
C TYR A 401 -0.14 48.84 15.60
N THR A 402 -1.20 49.49 16.08
CA THR A 402 -1.23 50.90 16.44
C THR A 402 -0.28 51.18 17.61
N LYS A 403 0.11 52.45 17.76
CA LYS A 403 0.94 52.89 18.88
C LYS A 403 0.29 52.55 20.23
N THR A 404 -1.02 52.75 20.34
CA THR A 404 -1.79 52.45 21.55
C THR A 404 -1.81 50.96 21.89
N GLU A 405 -1.96 50.07 20.90
CA GLU A 405 -1.89 48.61 21.13
C GLU A 405 -0.50 48.20 21.64
N LYS A 406 0.56 48.79 21.05
CA LYS A 406 1.93 48.55 21.50
C LYS A 406 2.14 49.01 22.93
N GLU A 407 1.67 50.20 23.30
CA GLU A 407 1.78 50.73 24.68
C GLU A 407 0.99 49.89 25.68
N LYS A 408 -0.17 49.35 25.28
CA LYS A 408 -1.02 48.49 26.12
C LYS A 408 -0.45 47.10 26.36
N LEU A 409 0.30 46.53 25.41
CA LEU A 409 0.70 45.12 25.45
C LEU A 409 2.20 44.89 25.54
N GLN A 410 3.04 45.87 25.20
CA GLN A 410 4.49 45.74 25.35
C GLN A 410 4.92 46.23 26.73
N PHE A 411 5.86 45.52 27.32
CA PHE A 411 6.35 45.77 28.67
C PHE A 411 7.78 45.25 28.79
N ASP A 412 8.60 45.99 29.53
CA ASP A 412 9.98 45.60 29.77
C ASP A 412 10.20 45.42 31.26
N THR A 413 10.84 44.31 31.62
CA THR A 413 11.37 44.07 32.96
C THR A 413 12.90 44.19 32.92
N PRO A 414 13.60 44.16 34.07
CA PRO A 414 15.06 44.13 34.05
C PRO A 414 15.65 42.96 33.26
N THR A 415 14.96 41.81 33.18
CA THR A 415 15.48 40.57 32.58
C THR A 415 14.79 40.15 31.29
N HIS A 416 13.57 40.64 30.99
CA HIS A 416 12.79 40.18 29.84
C HIS A 416 12.11 41.33 29.09
N HIS A 417 11.89 41.12 27.79
CA HIS A 417 11.04 41.94 26.94
C HIS A 417 9.73 41.21 26.64
N PHE A 418 8.61 41.92 26.75
CA PHE A 418 7.29 41.47 26.30
C PHE A 418 6.98 42.20 24.99
N LYS A 419 7.10 41.50 23.87
CA LYS A 419 6.99 42.07 22.51
C LYS A 419 5.82 41.44 21.77
N LEU A 420 5.06 42.24 21.03
CA LEU A 420 4.04 41.71 20.14
C LEU A 420 4.69 41.00 18.94
N ALA A 421 4.16 39.85 18.55
CA ALA A 421 4.60 39.15 17.35
C ALA A 421 4.30 39.99 16.09
N LYS A 422 5.29 40.20 15.24
CA LYS A 422 5.32 41.11 14.10
C LYS A 422 4.75 40.53 12.82
N SER A 423 4.72 39.20 12.68
CA SER A 423 4.23 38.55 11.47
C SER A 423 3.75 37.12 11.73
N ASN A 424 2.96 36.58 10.81
CA ASN A 424 2.61 35.16 10.79
C ASN A 424 3.84 34.24 10.70
N HIS A 425 4.90 34.67 10.00
CA HIS A 425 6.15 33.91 9.90
C HIS A 425 6.91 33.87 11.23
N GLU A 426 6.94 34.96 11.98
CA GLU A 426 7.54 34.98 13.33
C GLU A 426 6.81 34.03 14.27
N LEU A 427 5.48 33.93 14.19
CA LEU A 427 4.70 32.95 14.95
C LEU A 427 5.06 31.51 14.60
N VAL A 428 5.27 31.20 13.32
CA VAL A 428 5.75 29.87 12.88
C VAL A 428 7.15 29.60 13.42
N ASP A 429 8.03 30.60 13.43
CA ASP A 429 9.39 30.49 13.96
C ASP A 429 9.42 30.23 15.46
N VAL A 430 8.68 31.02 16.24
CA VAL A 430 8.55 30.87 17.68
C VAL A 430 7.90 29.53 18.03
N GLY A 431 6.79 29.19 17.37
CA GLY A 431 6.09 27.93 17.59
C GLY A 431 7.00 26.72 17.39
N SER A 432 7.80 26.71 16.33
CA SER A 432 8.79 25.67 16.09
C SER A 432 9.91 25.64 17.14
N LYS A 433 10.46 26.80 17.52
CA LYS A 433 11.54 26.89 18.54
C LYS A 433 11.09 26.40 19.91
N LEU A 434 9.88 26.78 20.31
CA LEU A 434 9.29 26.38 21.59
C LEU A 434 8.64 25.01 21.52
N GLY A 435 8.35 24.45 20.34
CA GLY A 435 7.59 23.21 20.21
C GLY A 435 6.12 23.36 20.61
N ILE A 436 5.50 24.50 20.26
CA ILE A 436 4.11 24.87 20.56
C ILE A 436 3.36 25.25 19.28
N CYS A 437 2.03 25.21 19.32
CA CYS A 437 1.18 25.40 18.15
C CYS A 437 0.86 26.87 17.79
N VAL A 438 1.60 27.86 18.32
CA VAL A 438 1.21 29.29 18.18
C VAL A 438 1.04 29.77 16.72
N GLY A 439 1.76 29.16 15.78
CA GLY A 439 1.63 29.48 14.34
C GLY A 439 0.21 29.27 13.77
N SER A 440 -0.59 28.36 14.34
CA SER A 440 -1.98 28.16 13.90
C SER A 440 -2.91 29.33 14.25
N TYR A 441 -2.50 30.22 15.16
CA TYR A 441 -3.27 31.39 15.55
C TYR A 441 -2.99 32.65 14.72
N SER A 442 -2.19 32.52 13.66
CA SER A 442 -1.79 33.64 12.80
C SER A 442 -2.98 34.41 12.20
N SER A 443 -4.07 33.73 11.83
CA SER A 443 -5.28 34.39 11.31
C SER A 443 -5.96 35.27 12.37
N TYR A 444 -6.09 34.77 13.60
CA TYR A 444 -6.65 35.51 14.73
C TYR A 444 -5.78 36.70 15.11
N ALA A 445 -4.45 36.54 15.06
CA ALA A 445 -3.50 37.62 15.32
C ALA A 445 -3.56 38.72 14.26
N ILE A 446 -3.65 38.36 12.98
CA ILE A 446 -3.79 39.33 11.87
C ILE A 446 -5.12 40.10 11.99
N LYS A 447 -6.21 39.41 12.36
CA LYS A 447 -7.53 40.03 12.57
C LYS A 447 -7.66 40.79 13.90
N LYS A 448 -6.66 40.72 14.77
CA LYS A 448 -6.67 41.29 16.12
C LYS A 448 -7.78 40.75 17.03
N GLU A 449 -8.20 39.51 16.78
CA GLU A 449 -9.09 38.77 17.67
C GLU A 449 -8.29 38.22 18.87
N LEU A 450 -7.00 37.95 18.67
CA LEU A 450 -6.06 37.46 19.67
C LEU A 450 -4.72 38.17 19.53
N PHE A 451 -4.18 38.76 20.59
CA PHE A 451 -2.82 39.28 20.59
C PHE A 451 -1.84 38.22 21.07
N ILE A 452 -0.75 38.03 20.32
CA ILE A 452 0.34 37.13 20.71
C ILE A 452 1.51 37.96 21.23
N VAL A 453 1.77 37.85 22.54
CA VAL A 453 2.89 38.50 23.21
C VAL A 453 4.00 37.48 23.45
N LEU A 454 5.17 37.77 22.91
CA LEU A 454 6.38 36.98 23.00
C LEU A 454 7.23 37.49 24.16
N MET A 455 7.60 36.60 25.07
CA MET A 455 8.49 36.93 26.17
C MET A 455 9.92 36.51 25.78
N GLU A 456 10.80 37.49 25.65
CA GLU A 456 12.19 37.33 25.22
C GLU A 456 13.13 37.62 26.38
N ASP A 457 14.02 36.69 26.68
CA ASP A 457 15.08 36.84 27.68
C ASP A 457 16.16 37.80 27.15
N LYS A 458 16.50 38.84 27.93
CA LYS A 458 17.41 39.92 27.52
C LYS A 458 18.87 39.48 27.43
N GLU A 459 19.28 38.48 28.20
CA GLU A 459 20.65 38.00 28.23
C GLU A 459 20.94 37.17 26.97
N THR A 460 20.02 36.26 26.64
CA THR A 460 20.17 35.30 25.54
C THR A 460 19.56 35.80 24.22
N ASN A 461 18.72 36.84 24.26
CA ASN A 461 17.89 37.29 23.13
C ASN A 461 17.05 36.15 22.54
N THR A 462 16.54 35.26 23.40
CA THR A 462 15.71 34.13 22.97
C THR A 462 14.29 34.24 23.51
N VAL A 463 13.30 33.92 22.68
CA VAL A 463 11.90 33.81 23.11
C VAL A 463 11.77 32.58 24.00
N THR A 464 11.38 32.78 25.26
CA THR A 464 11.24 31.72 26.25
C THR A 464 9.78 31.28 26.44
N HIS A 465 8.84 32.22 26.31
CA HIS A 465 7.41 31.98 26.51
C HIS A 465 6.56 32.72 25.49
N CYS A 466 5.36 32.19 25.27
CA CYS A 466 4.33 32.78 24.43
C CYS A 466 3.05 32.98 25.24
N LEU A 467 2.50 34.19 25.19
CA LEU A 467 1.30 34.60 25.89
C LEU A 467 0.21 34.92 24.86
N GLU A 468 -0.97 34.34 25.07
CA GLU A 468 -2.14 34.56 24.22
C GLU A 468 -3.14 35.45 24.97
N VAL A 469 -3.36 36.65 24.44
CA VAL A 469 -4.23 37.66 25.05
C VAL A 469 -5.44 37.89 24.17
N ASP A 470 -6.60 37.41 24.60
CA ASP A 470 -7.89 37.58 23.92
C ASP A 470 -8.30 39.05 23.90
N ASN A 471 -8.72 39.53 22.73
CA ASN A 471 -9.13 40.91 22.51
C ASN A 471 -10.66 41.06 22.53
N GLY A 472 -11.29 40.60 23.62
CA GLY A 472 -12.71 40.79 23.88
C GLY A 472 -13.06 42.16 24.47
N LYS A 473 -14.19 42.24 25.19
CA LYS A 473 -14.62 43.47 25.90
C LYS A 473 -13.59 44.00 26.90
N LYS A 474 -12.78 43.10 27.46
CA LYS A 474 -11.59 43.38 28.28
C LYS A 474 -10.47 42.46 27.81
N LEU A 475 -9.23 42.93 27.87
CA LEU A 475 -8.07 42.10 27.55
C LEU A 475 -7.94 40.97 28.57
N LYS A 476 -7.81 39.74 28.08
CA LYS A 476 -7.71 38.54 28.92
C LYS A 476 -6.53 37.69 28.50
N LEU A 477 -5.64 37.37 29.44
CA LEU A 477 -4.59 36.37 29.24
C LEU A 477 -5.23 34.98 29.33
N VAL A 478 -5.43 34.32 28.20
CA VAL A 478 -6.11 33.02 28.10
C VAL A 478 -5.13 31.84 28.04
N GLN A 479 -3.86 32.10 27.74
CA GLN A 479 -2.82 31.08 27.74
C GLN A 479 -1.44 31.66 27.99
N ALA A 480 -0.58 30.92 28.69
CA ALA A 480 0.83 31.25 28.89
C ALA A 480 1.68 29.97 28.83
N LYS A 481 2.43 29.77 27.75
CA LYS A 481 3.19 28.52 27.52
C LYS A 481 4.67 28.78 27.28
N GLY A 482 5.51 27.96 27.92
CA GLY A 482 6.92 27.83 27.61
C GLY A 482 7.19 26.69 26.61
N LYS A 483 8.42 26.20 26.62
CA LYS A 483 8.86 25.10 25.76
C LYS A 483 8.00 23.83 25.95
N TYR A 484 7.60 23.19 24.86
CA TYR A 484 6.77 21.98 24.78
C TYR A 484 5.44 22.07 25.54
N ASN A 485 4.79 23.24 25.49
CA ASN A 485 3.58 23.57 26.25
C ASN A 485 3.76 23.46 27.77
N GLY A 486 5.01 23.51 28.25
CA GLY A 486 5.32 23.56 29.67
C GLY A 486 4.75 24.81 30.33
N LEU A 487 4.38 24.67 31.61
CA LEU A 487 3.92 25.79 32.41
C LEU A 487 5.10 26.72 32.77
N PRO A 488 4.86 28.03 32.90
CA PRO A 488 5.89 28.96 33.37
C PRO A 488 6.37 28.59 34.77
N SER A 489 7.64 28.87 35.07
CA SER A 489 8.16 28.73 36.44
C SER A 489 7.48 29.73 37.39
N LYS A 490 7.69 29.59 38.70
CA LYS A 490 7.14 30.53 39.69
C LYS A 490 7.58 31.98 39.43
N GLU A 491 8.87 32.18 39.20
CA GLU A 491 9.45 33.51 38.92
C GLU A 491 8.86 34.12 37.64
N ILE A 492 8.70 33.32 36.59
CA ILE A 492 8.08 33.78 35.34
C ILE A 492 6.59 34.06 35.54
N SER A 493 5.90 33.22 36.32
CA SER A 493 4.49 33.43 36.66
C SER A 493 4.29 34.75 37.40
N GLU A 494 5.15 35.06 38.38
CA GLU A 494 5.15 36.35 39.09
C GLU A 494 5.40 37.53 38.15
N MET A 495 6.31 37.37 37.19
CA MET A 495 6.57 38.38 36.16
C MET A 495 5.36 38.61 35.25
N ILE A 496 4.69 37.53 34.82
CA ILE A 496 3.48 37.58 34.00
C ILE A 496 2.31 38.19 34.80
N MET A 497 2.20 37.89 36.09
CA MET A 497 1.21 38.50 36.98
C MET A 497 1.43 40.02 37.09
N LYS A 498 2.67 40.46 37.32
CA LYS A 498 3.02 41.89 37.35
C LYS A 498 2.73 42.57 36.01
N TYR A 499 3.15 41.96 34.91
CA TYR A 499 2.83 42.45 33.56
C TYR A 499 1.31 42.61 33.36
N SER A 500 0.53 41.60 33.74
CA SER A 500 -0.93 41.62 33.57
C SER A 500 -1.58 42.71 34.41
N GLN A 501 -1.13 42.90 35.66
CA GLN A 501 -1.61 43.96 36.54
C GLN A 501 -1.31 45.36 35.99
N GLU A 502 -0.07 45.62 35.58
CA GLU A 502 0.37 46.91 35.04
C GLU A 502 -0.35 47.29 33.74
N LYS A 503 -0.69 46.28 32.92
CA LYS A 503 -1.38 46.48 31.64
C LYS A 503 -2.91 46.36 31.72
N GLY A 504 -3.45 46.08 32.91
CA GLY A 504 -4.89 45.88 33.10
C GLY A 504 -5.44 44.67 32.33
N ILE A 505 -4.63 43.63 32.16
CA ILE A 505 -5.01 42.35 31.51
C ILE A 505 -5.52 41.41 32.59
N ILE A 506 -6.71 40.85 32.39
CA ILE A 506 -7.31 39.89 33.31
C ILE A 506 -6.69 38.51 33.05
N ILE A 507 -6.20 37.83 34.09
CA ILE A 507 -5.69 36.46 33.95
C ILE A 507 -6.89 35.50 33.92
N ASP A 508 -7.09 34.82 32.80
CA ASP A 508 -8.19 33.87 32.53
C ASP A 508 -7.63 32.55 32.01
N THR A 509 -6.63 32.02 32.73
CA THR A 509 -5.92 30.80 32.39
C THR A 509 -5.44 30.09 33.64
N TYR A 510 -5.40 28.75 33.60
CA TYR A 510 -4.84 27.92 34.66
C TYR A 510 -3.31 27.81 34.58
N ASP A 511 -2.70 28.36 33.52
CA ASP A 511 -1.25 28.27 33.30
C ASP A 511 -0.43 29.06 34.33
N ILE A 512 -1.06 30.05 34.95
CA ILE A 512 -0.46 30.92 35.98
C ILE A 512 -1.12 30.56 37.30
N THR A 513 -0.43 29.77 38.13
CA THR A 513 -0.96 29.37 39.44
C THR A 513 -0.85 30.53 40.43
N SER A 514 -1.97 31.13 40.81
CA SER A 514 -2.04 32.11 41.88
C SER A 514 -1.93 31.42 43.24
N THR A 515 -0.80 31.57 43.93
CA THR A 515 -0.77 31.44 45.40
C THR A 515 -0.19 32.72 45.98
N VAL A 516 -1.03 33.73 46.12
CA VAL A 516 -0.82 34.80 47.09
C VAL A 516 -2.10 34.92 47.90
N ALA A 517 -2.01 34.50 49.16
CA ALA A 517 -3.08 34.63 50.14
C ALA A 517 -3.42 36.11 50.32
N ALA A 518 -4.72 36.42 50.36
CA ALA A 518 -5.22 37.71 50.79
C ALA A 518 -4.71 38.00 52.22
N SER A 519 -4.09 39.16 52.39
CA SER A 519 -3.82 39.79 53.69
C SER A 519 -5.09 40.44 54.23
#